data_AF-A0A1J9Q5Y0-F1
#
_entry.id   AF-A0A1J9Q5Y0-F1
#
_cell.length_a   1.000
_cell.length_b   1.000
_cell.length_c   1.000
_cell.angle_alpha   90.00
_cell.angle_beta   90.00
_cell.angle_gamma   90.00
#
_symmetry.space_group_name_H-M   'P 1'
#
loop_
_entity.id
_entity.type
_entity.pdbx_description
1 polymer ?
#
loop_
_entity_poly.entity_id
_entity_poly.type
_entity_poly.pdbx_seq_one_letter_code
_entity_poly.pdbx_strand_id
1 'polypeptide(L)'
;MGVVTVLSKFILLGLGSAQIIKDPLVKVVRDFDAEIAAALPAPQRYSLTKWPEEDIHRRGMPSDVAWRGSVYEPGSRFYCGDDFSIYNATFDDCPEPWLVGHCAKAKMDREASMNLLARLPSGARAAISDLLVAAFDEGLIVQHFKQNSALFGGDFLPADTIKMLAAVMYHGYPGIPMDEFINAVAADTCVADEPAANNLRRDGTYGRAIESGLTVAVYLKINAQPPLDASCMRNQLDVLQPILNRLWDAKTGCPNKVAPKLIRHKGILFPNGLGELGSDPVSGAKPTEVTQWDKYEGVPDYCWALAQRKRSDGRVYCTADRLDVFNVTYSDCIDQDPWAICRCNDAQQSVDTMVEKFGRVPAGLRSRVRHLIAFEDKTPGGLHVSPWNIIAVFGNVKDSVYMHESSHCTDRDFYKSEAFLKAKDLDTCWPSDYSKSSDRELFAETGVAYLYDNSGKRLLERGYDPSCLANGLKALGEHAGSEFQKGSQCFKREPNSKIVFPEDEEVATAAGNLRAAKIDADLDGNFEIETFA
;
A
#
# COMPACT_ATOMS: atom_id res chain seq x y z
N MET A 1 49.91 27.68 8.80
CA MET A 1 49.95 26.20 8.86
C MET A 1 48.84 25.78 9.82
N GLY A 2 47.69 25.26 9.45
CA GLY A 2 47.18 24.76 8.18
C GLY A 2 46.44 23.45 8.47
N VAL A 3 45.13 23.52 8.77
CA VAL A 3 44.15 22.45 8.51
C VAL A 3 42.76 23.12 8.41
N VAL A 4 42.30 23.34 7.18
CA VAL A 4 40.91 23.66 6.88
C VAL A 4 40.31 22.42 6.22
N THR A 5 39.40 21.81 6.96
CA THR A 5 38.24 21.00 6.56
C THR A 5 38.10 20.63 5.07
N VAL A 6 38.39 19.37 4.76
CA VAL A 6 37.90 18.66 3.56
C VAL A 6 36.47 18.20 3.84
N LEU A 7 35.49 19.11 3.74
CA LEU A 7 34.06 18.77 3.79
C LEU A 7 33.19 19.83 3.07
N SER A 8 33.72 20.44 2.01
CA SER A 8 33.02 21.46 1.22
C SER A 8 33.28 21.33 -0.28
N LYS A 9 33.12 20.11 -0.83
CA LYS A 9 33.10 19.87 -2.29
C LYS A 9 31.92 19.05 -2.81
N PHE A 10 30.91 18.77 -1.98
CA PHE A 10 29.71 18.01 -2.41
C PHE A 10 28.40 18.82 -2.47
N ILE A 11 28.45 20.14 -2.30
CA ILE A 11 27.26 21.00 -2.41
C ILE A 11 27.54 22.08 -3.45
N LEU A 12 27.74 21.67 -4.71
CA LEU A 12 27.71 22.55 -5.90
C LEU A 12 27.73 21.73 -7.22
N LEU A 13 27.01 20.60 -7.23
CA LEU A 13 26.51 20.02 -8.48
C LEU A 13 25.00 20.15 -8.43
N GLY A 14 24.51 21.25 -9.00
CA GLY A 14 23.11 21.32 -9.37
C GLY A 14 22.76 20.09 -10.20
N LEU A 15 21.66 19.44 -9.84
CA LEU A 15 21.01 18.34 -10.56
C LEU A 15 20.61 18.81 -11.96
N GLY A 16 21.58 19.00 -12.84
CA GLY A 16 21.38 18.86 -14.27
C GLY A 16 21.54 17.38 -14.57
N SER A 17 20.43 16.64 -14.65
CA SER A 17 20.46 15.36 -15.37
C SER A 17 21.02 15.68 -16.76
N ALA A 18 22.23 15.23 -17.05
CA ALA A 18 22.84 15.45 -18.35
C ALA A 18 21.89 14.83 -19.39
N GLN A 19 21.26 15.68 -20.21
CA GLN A 19 20.33 15.21 -21.24
C GLN A 19 21.10 14.29 -22.18
N ILE A 20 20.67 13.03 -22.28
CA ILE A 20 21.28 12.07 -23.20
C ILE A 20 20.61 12.29 -24.56
N ILE A 21 21.34 12.94 -25.47
CA ILE A 21 20.86 13.22 -26.82
C ILE A 21 21.36 12.13 -27.75
N LYS A 22 20.43 11.41 -28.38
CA LYS A 22 20.68 10.36 -29.38
C LYS A 22 19.72 10.55 -30.54
N ASP A 23 20.18 10.28 -31.75
CA ASP A 23 19.30 10.28 -32.92
C ASP A 23 18.42 9.01 -32.91
N PRO A 24 17.19 9.06 -33.42
CA PRO A 24 16.37 7.87 -33.61
C PRO A 24 16.76 7.13 -34.90
N LEU A 25 16.87 5.79 -34.85
CA LEU A 25 17.11 4.94 -36.02
C LEU A 25 15.90 4.94 -36.96
N VAL A 26 14.70 4.79 -36.39
CA VAL A 26 13.43 4.93 -37.12
C VAL A 26 12.47 5.86 -36.37
N LYS A 27 11.39 6.26 -37.02
CA LYS A 27 10.37 7.11 -36.36
C LYS A 27 9.72 6.38 -35.18
N VAL A 28 9.20 5.18 -35.43
CA VAL A 28 8.57 4.33 -34.42
C VAL A 28 8.82 2.85 -34.75
N VAL A 29 9.22 2.04 -33.77
CA VAL A 29 9.45 0.60 -34.01
C VAL A 29 8.16 -0.18 -34.34
N ARG A 30 6.98 0.43 -34.13
CA ARG A 30 5.69 -0.16 -34.50
C ARG A 30 5.51 -0.34 -36.00
N ASP A 31 6.30 0.36 -36.81
CA ASP A 31 6.28 0.17 -38.27
C ASP A 31 6.75 -1.25 -38.65
N PHE A 32 7.44 -1.96 -37.74
CA PHE A 32 7.83 -3.36 -37.92
C PHE A 32 6.76 -4.38 -37.52
N ASP A 33 5.66 -3.95 -36.89
CA ASP A 33 4.67 -4.86 -36.26
C ASP A 33 4.09 -5.88 -37.26
N ALA A 34 3.84 -5.46 -38.51
CA ALA A 34 3.27 -6.32 -39.55
C ALA A 34 4.24 -7.42 -40.02
N GLU A 35 5.51 -7.06 -40.26
CA GLU A 35 6.56 -8.00 -40.68
C GLU A 35 6.87 -8.98 -39.56
N ILE A 36 6.96 -8.47 -38.33
CA ILE A 36 7.10 -9.28 -37.12
C ILE A 36 5.95 -10.28 -37.01
N ALA A 37 4.70 -9.82 -37.10
CA ALA A 37 3.54 -10.69 -36.96
C ALA A 37 3.50 -11.79 -38.03
N ALA A 38 3.94 -11.48 -39.26
CA ALA A 38 4.04 -12.44 -40.35
C ALA A 38 5.15 -13.47 -40.16
N ALA A 39 6.24 -13.10 -39.49
CA ALA A 39 7.40 -13.97 -39.26
C ALA A 39 7.30 -14.80 -37.96
N LEU A 40 6.41 -14.43 -37.03
CA LEU A 40 6.13 -15.25 -35.85
C LEU A 40 5.60 -16.64 -36.26
N PRO A 41 6.01 -17.71 -35.57
CA PRO A 41 5.55 -19.06 -35.88
C PRO A 41 4.02 -19.17 -35.68
N ALA A 42 3.45 -20.22 -36.26
CA ALA A 42 2.08 -20.60 -35.92
C ALA A 42 1.95 -20.85 -34.40
N PRO A 43 0.79 -20.54 -33.79
CA PRO A 43 0.54 -20.82 -32.38
C PRO A 43 0.85 -22.28 -32.05
N GLN A 44 1.64 -22.52 -31.00
CA GLN A 44 1.81 -23.85 -30.44
C GLN A 44 0.48 -24.39 -29.92
N ARG A 45 0.30 -25.70 -30.00
CA ARG A 45 -0.82 -26.35 -29.33
C ARG A 45 -0.66 -26.22 -27.82
N TYR A 46 -1.77 -25.99 -27.15
CA TYR A 46 -1.81 -25.78 -25.72
C TYR A 46 -3.02 -26.49 -25.09
N SER A 47 -2.93 -26.73 -23.78
CA SER A 47 -4.05 -27.18 -22.97
C SER A 47 -4.29 -26.22 -21.82
N LEU A 48 -5.56 -26.06 -21.43
CA LEU A 48 -5.97 -25.24 -20.30
C LEU A 48 -6.70 -26.10 -19.27
N THR A 49 -6.27 -26.00 -18.02
CA THR A 49 -6.99 -26.55 -16.87
C THR A 49 -7.43 -25.40 -15.97
N LYS A 50 -8.74 -25.13 -15.92
CA LYS A 50 -9.30 -24.08 -15.05
C LYS A 50 -9.09 -24.48 -13.59
N TRP A 51 -8.65 -23.52 -12.78
CA TRP A 51 -8.60 -23.69 -11.34
C TRP A 51 -10.02 -23.67 -10.76
N PRO A 52 -10.35 -24.61 -9.88
CA PRO A 52 -11.51 -24.47 -9.02
C PRO A 52 -11.40 -23.22 -8.13
N GLU A 53 -12.55 -22.66 -7.75
CA GLU A 53 -12.60 -21.45 -6.92
C GLU A 53 -11.88 -21.66 -5.57
N GLU A 54 -12.06 -22.83 -4.95
CA GLU A 54 -11.38 -23.18 -3.71
C GLU A 54 -9.85 -23.17 -3.84
N ASP A 55 -9.32 -23.47 -5.04
CA ASP A 55 -7.89 -23.43 -5.31
C ASP A 55 -7.37 -22.00 -5.43
N ILE A 56 -8.16 -21.08 -5.99
CA ILE A 56 -7.82 -19.65 -6.02
C ILE A 56 -7.67 -19.11 -4.59
N HIS A 57 -8.61 -19.43 -3.70
CA HIS A 57 -8.55 -18.99 -2.31
C HIS A 57 -7.44 -19.69 -1.52
N ARG A 58 -7.27 -21.00 -1.68
CA ARG A 58 -6.31 -21.80 -0.90
C ARG A 58 -4.87 -21.56 -1.31
N ARG A 59 -4.59 -21.52 -2.62
CA ARG A 59 -3.24 -21.37 -3.17
C ARG A 59 -2.86 -19.89 -3.30
N GLY A 60 -3.84 -19.02 -3.49
CA GLY A 60 -3.61 -17.61 -3.75
C GLY A 60 -3.35 -17.31 -5.22
N MET A 61 -2.98 -16.06 -5.49
CA MET A 61 -2.68 -15.54 -6.83
C MET A 61 -1.36 -14.76 -6.80
N PRO A 62 -0.78 -14.42 -7.97
CA PRO A 62 0.39 -13.55 -8.02
C PRO A 62 0.20 -12.27 -7.21
N SER A 63 1.30 -11.80 -6.62
CA SER A 63 1.29 -10.68 -5.66
C SER A 63 1.00 -9.30 -6.25
N ASP A 64 0.82 -9.21 -7.56
CA ASP A 64 0.52 -7.96 -8.22
C ASP A 64 -0.91 -7.48 -7.87
N VAL A 65 -1.05 -6.17 -7.69
CA VAL A 65 -2.29 -5.55 -7.19
C VAL A 65 -3.45 -5.75 -8.16
N ALA A 66 -3.19 -5.91 -9.46
CA ALA A 66 -4.25 -6.13 -10.43
C ALA A 66 -4.88 -7.51 -10.31
N TRP A 67 -4.13 -8.55 -9.91
CA TRP A 67 -4.71 -9.88 -9.65
C TRP A 67 -5.71 -9.82 -8.50
N ARG A 68 -5.34 -9.13 -7.41
CA ARG A 68 -6.25 -8.87 -6.29
C ARG A 68 -7.46 -8.06 -6.74
N GLY A 69 -7.19 -6.96 -7.45
CA GLY A 69 -8.19 -6.03 -7.94
C GLY A 69 -9.22 -6.68 -8.85
N SER A 70 -8.81 -7.66 -9.67
CA SER A 70 -9.70 -8.39 -10.56
C SER A 70 -10.73 -9.26 -9.84
N VAL A 71 -10.44 -9.72 -8.63
CA VAL A 71 -11.30 -10.68 -7.91
C VAL A 71 -12.00 -10.06 -6.71
N TYR A 72 -11.29 -9.28 -5.90
CA TYR A 72 -11.75 -8.94 -4.54
C TYR A 72 -12.14 -7.47 -4.35
N GLU A 73 -11.94 -6.61 -5.35
CA GLU A 73 -12.13 -5.16 -5.19
C GLU A 73 -13.11 -4.62 -6.22
N PRO A 74 -14.43 -4.57 -5.91
CA PRO A 74 -15.44 -4.06 -6.83
C PRO A 74 -15.17 -2.65 -7.39
N GLY A 75 -14.45 -1.81 -6.63
CA GLY A 75 -14.04 -0.47 -7.06
C GLY A 75 -12.77 -0.43 -7.92
N SER A 76 -12.08 -1.56 -8.10
CA SER A 76 -10.88 -1.63 -8.93
C SER A 76 -11.23 -1.54 -10.40
N ARG A 77 -10.43 -0.80 -11.18
CA ARG A 77 -10.59 -0.73 -12.64
C ARG A 77 -10.36 -2.06 -13.35
N PHE A 78 -9.73 -3.02 -12.67
CA PHE A 78 -9.48 -4.36 -13.19
C PHE A 78 -10.57 -5.37 -12.78
N TYR A 79 -11.57 -4.93 -11.99
CA TYR A 79 -12.54 -5.81 -11.35
C TYR A 79 -13.36 -6.61 -12.37
N CYS A 80 -13.36 -7.92 -12.16
CA CYS A 80 -14.07 -8.87 -12.99
C CYS A 80 -15.07 -9.71 -12.19
N GLY A 81 -14.83 -9.91 -10.89
CA GLY A 81 -15.72 -10.69 -10.02
C GLY A 81 -15.88 -12.12 -10.54
N ASP A 82 -17.12 -12.58 -10.65
CA ASP A 82 -17.48 -13.94 -11.12
C ASP A 82 -17.03 -14.26 -12.55
N ASP A 83 -16.76 -13.22 -13.36
CA ASP A 83 -16.27 -13.35 -14.73
C ASP A 83 -14.75 -13.62 -14.79
N PHE A 84 -14.06 -13.66 -13.65
CA PHE A 84 -12.65 -13.98 -13.56
C PHE A 84 -12.39 -15.49 -13.59
N SER A 85 -11.33 -15.91 -14.26
CA SER A 85 -10.90 -17.32 -14.26
C SER A 85 -9.38 -17.43 -14.26
N ILE A 86 -8.87 -18.40 -13.50
CA ILE A 86 -7.45 -18.77 -13.51
C ILE A 86 -7.29 -20.12 -14.20
N TYR A 87 -6.27 -20.24 -15.04
CA TYR A 87 -5.95 -21.46 -15.77
C TYR A 87 -4.50 -21.86 -15.54
N ASN A 88 -4.25 -23.16 -15.43
CA ASN A 88 -2.96 -23.74 -15.79
C ASN A 88 -2.91 -23.91 -17.31
N ALA A 89 -2.00 -23.22 -17.98
CA ALA A 89 -1.73 -23.37 -19.41
C ALA A 89 -0.45 -24.18 -19.64
N THR A 90 -0.50 -25.21 -20.48
CA THR A 90 0.69 -25.99 -20.90
C THR A 90 0.79 -26.00 -22.42
N PHE A 91 2.00 -26.11 -22.96
CA PHE A 91 2.25 -26.16 -24.40
C PHE A 91 3.02 -27.42 -24.76
N ASP A 92 2.86 -27.94 -25.98
CA ASP A 92 3.52 -29.17 -26.42
C ASP A 92 5.05 -29.11 -26.29
N ASP A 93 5.65 -27.94 -26.51
CA ASP A 93 7.10 -27.72 -26.39
C ASP A 93 7.54 -27.17 -25.03
N CYS A 94 6.60 -27.00 -24.09
CA CYS A 94 6.78 -26.48 -22.74
C CYS A 94 5.70 -27.05 -21.80
N PRO A 95 5.90 -28.27 -21.28
CA PRO A 95 4.87 -28.98 -20.52
C PRO A 95 4.66 -28.43 -19.10
N GLU A 96 5.60 -27.63 -18.59
CA GLU A 96 5.44 -26.99 -17.29
C GLU A 96 4.28 -25.97 -17.34
N PRO A 97 3.34 -25.97 -16.39
CA PRO A 97 2.14 -25.13 -16.46
C PRO A 97 2.42 -23.66 -16.12
N TRP A 98 1.80 -22.74 -16.85
CA TRP A 98 1.72 -21.33 -16.49
C TRP A 98 0.42 -20.98 -15.84
N LEU A 99 0.45 -19.93 -15.04
CA LEU A 99 -0.73 -19.33 -14.48
C LEU A 99 -1.25 -18.23 -15.41
N VAL A 100 -2.47 -18.38 -15.92
CA VAL A 100 -3.13 -17.38 -16.75
C VAL A 100 -4.43 -16.95 -16.08
N GLY A 101 -4.49 -15.70 -15.66
CA GLY A 101 -5.71 -15.04 -15.20
C GLY A 101 -6.38 -14.37 -16.38
N HIS A 102 -7.67 -14.62 -16.58
CA HIS A 102 -8.43 -14.02 -17.67
C HIS A 102 -9.77 -13.53 -17.14
N CYS A 103 -10.09 -12.29 -17.45
CA CYS A 103 -11.39 -11.72 -17.23
C CYS A 103 -12.27 -11.87 -18.47
N ALA A 104 -13.47 -12.46 -18.36
CA ALA A 104 -14.36 -12.60 -19.50
C ALA A 104 -14.84 -11.26 -20.10
N LYS A 105 -14.73 -10.17 -19.34
CA LYS A 105 -14.98 -8.78 -19.80
C LYS A 105 -13.77 -8.12 -20.45
N ALA A 106 -12.62 -8.79 -20.50
CA ALA A 106 -11.45 -8.26 -21.18
C ALA A 106 -11.73 -8.08 -22.68
N LYS A 107 -11.08 -7.08 -23.27
CA LYS A 107 -11.23 -6.77 -24.70
C LYS A 107 -10.80 -7.95 -25.58
N MET A 108 -9.69 -8.59 -25.22
CA MET A 108 -9.25 -9.83 -25.84
C MET A 108 -9.92 -11.02 -25.16
N ASP A 109 -10.55 -11.87 -25.97
CA ASP A 109 -11.02 -13.16 -25.48
C ASP A 109 -9.85 -14.07 -25.07
N ARG A 110 -10.18 -15.15 -24.38
CA ARG A 110 -9.20 -16.10 -23.87
C ARG A 110 -8.39 -16.74 -24.99
N GLU A 111 -9.02 -17.07 -26.12
CA GLU A 111 -8.38 -17.75 -27.24
C GLU A 111 -7.36 -16.82 -27.92
N ALA A 112 -7.71 -15.57 -28.18
CA ALA A 112 -6.82 -14.56 -28.73
C ALA A 112 -5.62 -14.32 -27.81
N SER A 113 -5.87 -14.23 -26.50
CA SER A 113 -4.82 -14.07 -25.48
C SER A 113 -3.85 -15.25 -25.44
N MET A 114 -4.38 -16.48 -25.45
CA MET A 114 -3.55 -17.68 -25.49
C MET A 114 -2.78 -17.80 -26.80
N ASN A 115 -3.39 -17.42 -27.93
CA ASN A 115 -2.73 -17.44 -29.23
C ASN A 115 -1.55 -16.47 -29.32
N LEU A 116 -1.62 -15.30 -28.68
CA LEU A 116 -0.47 -14.41 -28.57
C LEU A 116 0.69 -15.12 -27.87
N LEU A 117 0.42 -15.71 -26.71
CA LEU A 117 1.43 -16.36 -25.91
C LEU A 117 1.98 -17.63 -26.60
N ALA A 118 1.13 -18.39 -27.28
CA ALA A 118 1.46 -19.59 -28.05
C ALA A 118 2.40 -19.33 -29.23
N ARG A 119 2.49 -18.09 -29.73
CA ARG A 119 3.37 -17.72 -30.86
C ARG A 119 4.81 -17.43 -30.44
N LEU A 120 5.07 -17.22 -29.16
CA LEU A 120 6.44 -16.98 -28.69
C LEU A 120 7.29 -18.25 -28.77
N PRO A 121 8.60 -18.18 -28.99
CA PRO A 121 9.49 -19.34 -28.81
C PRO A 121 9.48 -19.86 -27.37
N SER A 122 9.79 -21.15 -27.16
CA SER A 122 9.70 -21.79 -25.84
C SER A 122 10.55 -21.12 -24.75
N GLY A 123 11.73 -20.59 -25.09
CA GLY A 123 12.57 -19.86 -24.13
C GLY A 123 12.03 -18.47 -23.80
N ALA A 124 11.53 -17.73 -24.79
CA ALA A 124 10.86 -16.45 -24.58
C ALA A 124 9.61 -16.59 -23.70
N ARG A 125 8.85 -17.65 -23.97
CA ARG A 125 7.77 -18.13 -23.13
C ARG A 125 8.28 -18.34 -21.69
N ALA A 126 9.32 -19.14 -21.47
CA ALA A 126 9.82 -19.52 -20.13
C ALA A 126 10.15 -18.35 -19.21
N ALA A 127 10.49 -17.18 -19.78
CA ALA A 127 10.75 -15.97 -19.00
C ALA A 127 9.49 -15.42 -18.31
N ILE A 128 8.29 -15.77 -18.75
CA ILE A 128 7.02 -15.30 -18.19
C ILE A 128 6.53 -16.30 -17.14
N SER A 129 6.31 -15.84 -15.91
CA SER A 129 5.80 -16.68 -14.81
C SER A 129 4.29 -16.83 -14.85
N ASP A 130 3.60 -15.72 -15.09
CA ASP A 130 2.15 -15.60 -15.10
C ASP A 130 1.70 -14.47 -16.01
N LEU A 131 0.47 -14.58 -16.52
CA LEU A 131 -0.18 -13.59 -17.37
C LEU A 131 -1.56 -13.26 -16.82
N LEU A 132 -1.84 -11.97 -16.61
CA LEU A 132 -3.17 -11.46 -16.34
C LEU A 132 -3.71 -10.71 -17.55
N VAL A 133 -4.87 -11.13 -18.04
CA VAL A 133 -5.65 -10.40 -19.04
C VAL A 133 -6.88 -9.81 -18.35
N ALA A 134 -6.76 -8.55 -17.97
CA ALA A 134 -7.75 -7.85 -17.15
C ALA A 134 -8.83 -7.15 -18.00
N ALA A 135 -9.98 -6.91 -17.39
CA ALA A 135 -10.90 -5.89 -17.89
C ALA A 135 -10.20 -4.52 -17.88
N PHE A 136 -10.47 -3.72 -18.91
CA PHE A 136 -9.91 -2.39 -19.01
C PHE A 136 -10.83 -1.48 -19.82
N ASP A 137 -10.70 -0.17 -19.59
CA ASP A 137 -11.57 0.83 -20.22
C ASP A 137 -11.40 0.82 -21.74
N GLU A 138 -12.51 1.00 -22.44
CA GLU A 138 -12.54 0.96 -23.90
C GLU A 138 -11.63 2.05 -24.50
N GLY A 139 -10.87 1.67 -25.54
CA GLY A 139 -9.92 2.55 -26.22
C GLY A 139 -8.59 2.76 -25.49
N LEU A 140 -8.42 2.19 -24.29
CA LEU A 140 -7.14 2.20 -23.57
C LEU A 140 -6.41 0.87 -23.73
N ILE A 141 -5.08 0.95 -23.76
CA ILE A 141 -4.19 -0.21 -23.74
C ILE A 141 -3.28 -0.07 -22.51
N VAL A 142 -3.25 -1.10 -21.68
CA VAL A 142 -2.34 -1.18 -20.53
C VAL A 142 -1.46 -2.40 -20.64
N GLN A 143 -0.17 -2.14 -20.51
CA GLN A 143 0.86 -3.15 -20.43
C GLN A 143 1.65 -2.88 -19.16
N HIS A 144 1.59 -3.82 -18.22
CA HIS A 144 2.30 -3.71 -16.94
C HIS A 144 3.09 -4.98 -16.67
N PHE A 145 4.27 -4.80 -16.08
CA PHE A 145 5.18 -5.88 -15.74
C PHE A 145 5.76 -5.67 -14.37
N LYS A 146 5.82 -6.76 -13.62
CA LYS A 146 6.46 -6.81 -12.32
C LYS A 146 7.23 -8.12 -12.24
N GLN A 147 8.56 -8.02 -12.30
CA GLN A 147 9.42 -9.20 -12.42
C GLN A 147 9.06 -10.03 -13.65
N ASN A 148 8.65 -11.30 -13.46
CA ASN A 148 8.26 -12.22 -14.52
C ASN A 148 6.73 -12.26 -14.75
N SER A 149 5.94 -11.49 -14.00
CA SER A 149 4.50 -11.37 -14.17
C SER A 149 4.16 -10.34 -15.25
N ALA A 150 3.23 -10.71 -16.14
CA ALA A 150 2.73 -9.88 -17.23
C ALA A 150 1.26 -9.52 -17.03
N LEU A 151 0.89 -8.27 -17.33
CA LEU A 151 -0.49 -7.80 -17.32
C LEU A 151 -0.83 -7.09 -18.64
N PHE A 152 -1.98 -7.46 -19.18
CA PHE A 152 -2.58 -6.85 -20.36
C PHE A 152 -4.02 -6.42 -20.12
N GLY A 153 -4.37 -5.28 -20.71
CA GLY A 153 -5.75 -4.83 -20.91
C GLY A 153 -5.85 -4.01 -22.19
N GLY A 154 -6.91 -4.22 -22.97
CA GLY A 154 -7.07 -3.63 -24.31
C GLY A 154 -6.76 -4.61 -25.45
N ASP A 155 -6.59 -4.07 -26.66
CA ASP A 155 -6.28 -4.83 -27.87
C ASP A 155 -4.76 -4.96 -28.07
N PHE A 156 -4.28 -6.19 -28.28
CA PHE A 156 -2.86 -6.47 -28.55
C PHE A 156 -2.68 -7.20 -29.88
N LEU A 157 -1.65 -6.80 -30.62
CA LEU A 157 -1.21 -7.43 -31.84
C LEU A 157 -0.17 -8.53 -31.53
N PRO A 158 0.03 -9.51 -32.44
CA PRO A 158 1.09 -10.51 -32.28
C PRO A 158 2.47 -9.92 -31.98
N ALA A 159 2.81 -8.77 -32.59
CA ALA A 159 4.08 -8.08 -32.34
C ALA A 159 4.23 -7.55 -30.90
N ASP A 160 3.14 -7.27 -30.18
CA ASP A 160 3.20 -6.80 -28.79
C ASP A 160 3.72 -7.89 -27.82
N THR A 161 3.73 -9.16 -28.25
CA THR A 161 4.38 -10.26 -27.50
C THR A 161 5.90 -10.10 -27.42
N ILE A 162 6.52 -9.36 -28.34
CA ILE A 162 7.94 -9.01 -28.24
C ILE A 162 8.15 -7.93 -27.19
N LYS A 163 7.26 -6.94 -27.12
CA LYS A 163 7.31 -5.92 -26.05
C LYS A 163 7.13 -6.58 -24.68
N MET A 164 6.28 -7.61 -24.61
CA MET A 164 6.17 -8.47 -23.42
C MET A 164 7.49 -9.12 -23.03
N LEU A 165 8.14 -9.79 -23.99
CA LEU A 165 9.44 -10.40 -23.78
C LEU A 165 10.46 -9.34 -23.31
N ALA A 166 10.49 -8.18 -23.97
CA ALA A 166 11.42 -7.11 -23.64
C ALA A 166 11.26 -6.58 -22.22
N ALA A 167 10.03 -6.35 -21.80
CA ALA A 167 9.76 -5.84 -20.46
C ALA A 167 10.03 -6.89 -19.37
N VAL A 168 9.74 -8.17 -19.63
CA VAL A 168 10.10 -9.26 -18.72
C VAL A 168 11.63 -9.41 -18.61
N MET A 169 12.38 -9.24 -19.70
CA MET A 169 13.85 -9.24 -19.65
C MET A 169 14.39 -8.03 -18.89
N TYR A 170 13.73 -6.88 -18.97
CA TYR A 170 14.12 -5.67 -18.24
C TYR A 170 13.87 -5.81 -16.73
N HIS A 171 12.75 -6.42 -16.32
CA HIS A 171 12.35 -6.51 -14.91
C HIS A 171 12.64 -7.84 -14.22
N GLY A 172 12.91 -8.90 -14.98
CA GLY A 172 12.99 -10.28 -14.50
C GLY A 172 14.14 -11.04 -15.17
N TYR A 173 13.95 -12.34 -15.38
CA TYR A 173 14.98 -13.23 -15.93
C TYR A 173 15.10 -13.11 -17.47
N PRO A 174 16.32 -13.13 -18.06
CA PRO A 174 17.63 -13.22 -17.42
C PRO A 174 18.19 -11.89 -16.91
N GLY A 175 17.46 -10.79 -17.10
CA GLY A 175 17.91 -9.44 -16.78
C GLY A 175 18.67 -8.82 -17.94
N ILE A 176 18.58 -7.49 -18.06
CA ILE A 176 19.49 -6.71 -18.92
C ILE A 176 20.66 -6.25 -18.04
N PRO A 177 21.93 -6.46 -18.45
CA PRO A 177 23.08 -5.90 -17.74
C PRO A 177 23.08 -4.37 -17.90
N MET A 178 22.44 -3.68 -16.96
CA MET A 178 22.11 -2.25 -17.12
C MET A 178 23.34 -1.37 -17.31
N ASP A 179 24.43 -1.63 -16.59
CA ASP A 179 25.66 -0.85 -16.75
C ASP A 179 26.27 -1.01 -18.15
N GLU A 180 26.27 -2.24 -18.69
CA GLU A 180 26.72 -2.52 -20.05
C GLU A 180 25.81 -1.85 -21.08
N PHE A 181 24.48 -1.91 -20.88
CA PHE A 181 23.53 -1.28 -21.77
C PHE A 181 23.63 0.25 -21.76
N ILE A 182 23.82 0.86 -20.59
CA ILE A 182 24.04 2.31 -20.44
C ILE A 182 25.31 2.73 -21.20
N ASN A 183 26.40 1.99 -21.02
CA ASN A 183 27.65 2.23 -21.74
C ASN A 183 27.48 2.06 -23.26
N ALA A 184 26.70 1.07 -23.68
CA ALA A 184 26.37 0.85 -25.08
C ALA A 184 25.57 2.02 -25.68
N VAL A 185 24.53 2.51 -25.00
CA VAL A 185 23.80 3.71 -25.42
C VAL A 185 24.73 4.92 -25.50
N ALA A 186 25.65 5.09 -24.54
CA ALA A 186 26.62 6.18 -24.57
C ALA A 186 27.57 6.10 -25.77
N ALA A 187 28.03 4.90 -26.13
CA ALA A 187 28.94 4.63 -27.25
C ALA A 187 28.28 4.73 -28.63
N ASP A 188 26.97 4.49 -28.72
CA ASP A 188 26.21 4.54 -29.97
C ASP A 188 25.84 5.97 -30.38
N THR A 189 25.61 6.17 -31.67
CA THR A 189 25.18 7.49 -32.20
C THR A 189 23.66 7.63 -32.21
N CYS A 190 22.92 6.51 -32.22
CA CYS A 190 21.47 6.49 -32.25
C CYS A 190 20.87 5.52 -31.21
N VAL A 191 19.56 5.62 -31.01
CA VAL A 191 18.71 4.62 -30.34
C VAL A 191 17.58 4.20 -31.27
N ALA A 192 16.84 3.16 -30.92
CA ALA A 192 15.91 2.52 -31.84
C ALA A 192 14.85 3.44 -32.45
N ASP A 193 14.22 4.34 -31.68
CA ASP A 193 13.18 5.23 -32.20
C ASP A 193 13.04 6.60 -31.50
N GLU A 194 12.18 7.46 -32.05
CA GLU A 194 11.91 8.81 -31.51
C GLU A 194 11.41 8.76 -30.05
N PRO A 195 10.44 7.91 -29.66
CA PRO A 195 10.05 7.76 -28.26
C PRO A 195 11.20 7.43 -27.31
N ALA A 196 12.08 6.50 -27.68
CA ALA A 196 13.25 6.16 -26.86
C ALA A 196 14.22 7.34 -26.73
N ALA A 197 14.52 8.03 -27.83
CA ALA A 197 15.38 9.21 -27.84
C ALA A 197 14.81 10.35 -26.97
N ASN A 198 13.50 10.59 -27.06
CA ASN A 198 12.81 11.61 -26.28
C ASN A 198 12.82 11.31 -24.77
N ASN A 199 12.64 10.05 -24.36
CA ASN A 199 12.73 9.66 -22.95
C ASN A 199 14.16 9.89 -22.40
N LEU A 200 15.18 9.41 -23.11
CA LEU A 200 16.58 9.61 -22.71
C LEU A 200 16.93 11.10 -22.58
N ARG A 201 16.43 11.94 -23.49
CA ARG A 201 16.62 13.39 -23.43
C ARG A 201 15.88 14.04 -22.27
N ARG A 202 14.63 13.61 -22.00
CA ARG A 202 13.75 14.24 -21.00
C ARG A 202 14.21 13.92 -19.57
N ASP A 203 14.46 12.65 -19.28
CA ASP A 203 14.66 12.16 -17.90
C ASP A 203 15.77 11.11 -17.77
N GLY A 204 16.44 10.73 -18.87
CA GLY A 204 17.51 9.75 -18.86
C GLY A 204 17.03 8.30 -18.63
N THR A 205 15.73 8.02 -18.79
CA THR A 205 15.20 6.67 -18.59
C THR A 205 15.48 5.75 -19.78
N TYR A 206 16.01 4.56 -19.49
CA TYR A 206 16.44 3.58 -20.52
C TYR A 206 15.37 2.55 -20.90
N GLY A 207 14.25 2.47 -20.17
CA GLY A 207 13.24 1.42 -20.37
C GLY A 207 12.72 1.34 -21.81
N ARG A 208 12.40 2.49 -22.42
CA ARG A 208 11.98 2.54 -23.84
C ARG A 208 13.11 2.21 -24.81
N ALA A 209 14.35 2.61 -24.51
CA ALA A 209 15.50 2.27 -25.35
C ALA A 209 15.75 0.75 -25.38
N ILE A 210 15.55 0.06 -24.25
CA ILE A 210 15.63 -1.40 -24.16
C ILE A 210 14.49 -2.05 -24.95
N GLU A 211 13.25 -1.63 -24.70
CA GLU A 211 12.07 -2.18 -25.38
C GLU A 211 12.18 -2.04 -26.91
N SER A 212 12.38 -0.81 -27.40
CA SER A 212 12.49 -0.53 -28.84
C SER A 212 13.74 -1.16 -29.44
N GLY A 213 14.88 -1.19 -28.71
CA GLY A 213 16.10 -1.85 -29.17
C GLY A 213 15.94 -3.36 -29.33
N LEU A 214 15.17 -4.00 -28.45
CA LEU A 214 14.83 -5.42 -28.59
C LEU A 214 13.87 -5.67 -29.75
N THR A 215 12.92 -4.79 -30.02
CA THR A 215 12.09 -4.87 -31.22
C THR A 215 12.95 -4.82 -32.49
N VAL A 216 13.93 -3.91 -32.56
CA VAL A 216 14.92 -3.86 -33.66
C VAL A 216 15.72 -5.16 -33.72
N ALA A 217 16.21 -5.67 -32.59
CA ALA A 217 16.97 -6.92 -32.57
C ALA A 217 16.15 -8.12 -33.08
N VAL A 218 14.87 -8.21 -32.73
CA VAL A 218 13.97 -9.25 -33.25
C VAL A 218 13.73 -9.06 -34.74
N TYR A 219 13.46 -7.83 -35.19
CA TYR A 219 13.29 -7.52 -36.61
C TYR A 219 14.49 -7.97 -37.45
N LEU A 220 15.71 -7.64 -37.00
CA LEU A 220 16.95 -8.05 -37.66
C LEU A 220 17.18 -9.58 -37.61
N LYS A 221 16.68 -10.27 -36.58
CA LYS A 221 16.84 -11.73 -36.45
C LYS A 221 15.89 -12.50 -37.38
N ILE A 222 14.64 -12.05 -37.50
CA ILE A 222 13.61 -12.76 -38.26
C ILE A 222 13.66 -12.46 -39.76
N ASN A 223 14.27 -11.34 -40.14
CA ASN A 223 14.40 -10.92 -41.53
C ASN A 223 15.83 -11.19 -42.01
N ALA A 224 16.01 -12.12 -42.95
CA ALA A 224 17.34 -12.58 -43.39
C ALA A 224 18.15 -11.52 -44.17
N GLN A 225 17.45 -10.52 -44.75
CA GLN A 225 18.04 -9.37 -45.43
C GLN A 225 17.20 -8.12 -45.09
N PRO A 226 17.27 -7.62 -43.85
CA PRO A 226 16.44 -6.52 -43.42
C PRO A 226 16.87 -5.24 -44.18
N PRO A 227 15.93 -4.45 -44.74
CA PRO A 227 16.22 -3.16 -45.37
C PRO A 227 16.48 -2.06 -44.31
N LEU A 228 17.17 -2.40 -43.22
CA LEU A 228 17.43 -1.53 -42.07
C LEU A 228 18.91 -1.56 -41.71
N ASP A 229 19.59 -0.42 -41.88
CA ASP A 229 20.96 -0.24 -41.39
C ASP A 229 20.94 0.22 -39.92
N ALA A 230 21.11 -0.72 -39.00
CA ALA A 230 21.14 -0.46 -37.56
C ALA A 230 22.57 -0.22 -37.01
N SER A 231 23.55 0.08 -37.87
CA SER A 231 24.96 0.25 -37.46
C SER A 231 25.17 1.38 -36.44
N CYS A 232 24.30 2.40 -36.43
CA CYS A 232 24.38 3.51 -35.48
C CYS A 232 24.09 3.12 -34.01
N MET A 233 23.41 1.97 -33.79
CA MET A 233 23.10 1.42 -32.47
C MET A 233 23.77 0.05 -32.22
N ARG A 234 24.95 -0.15 -32.81
CA ARG A 234 25.63 -1.45 -32.83
C ARG A 234 25.94 -1.97 -31.42
N ASN A 235 26.40 -1.10 -30.51
CA ASN A 235 26.78 -1.53 -29.16
C ASN A 235 25.54 -1.99 -28.37
N GLN A 236 24.40 -1.31 -28.52
CA GLN A 236 23.13 -1.73 -27.91
C GLN A 236 22.73 -3.11 -28.42
N LEU A 237 22.84 -3.36 -29.73
CA LEU A 237 22.54 -4.66 -30.32
C LEU A 237 23.49 -5.75 -29.84
N ASP A 238 24.77 -5.45 -29.65
CA ASP A 238 25.75 -6.41 -29.13
C ASP A 238 25.42 -6.85 -27.69
N VAL A 239 24.74 -6.01 -26.90
CA VAL A 239 24.20 -6.37 -25.57
C VAL A 239 22.90 -7.18 -25.69
N LEU A 240 21.96 -6.73 -26.53
CA LEU A 240 20.60 -7.28 -26.56
C LEU A 240 20.49 -8.59 -27.34
N GLN A 241 21.22 -8.74 -28.45
CA GLN A 241 21.12 -9.90 -29.34
C GLN A 241 21.51 -11.22 -28.69
N PRO A 242 22.60 -11.33 -27.90
CA PRO A 242 22.94 -12.58 -27.23
C PRO A 242 21.84 -13.07 -26.27
N ILE A 243 21.23 -12.13 -25.54
CA ILE A 243 20.12 -12.41 -24.62
C ILE A 243 18.90 -12.90 -25.40
N LEU A 244 18.52 -12.16 -26.44
CA LEU A 244 17.42 -12.52 -27.32
C LEU A 244 17.64 -13.90 -27.96
N ASN A 245 18.81 -14.15 -28.54
CA ASN A 245 19.14 -15.39 -29.21
C ASN A 245 19.01 -16.58 -28.28
N ARG A 246 19.47 -16.46 -27.02
CA ARG A 246 19.32 -17.51 -26.02
C ARG A 246 17.86 -17.90 -25.77
N LEU A 247 16.95 -16.93 -25.72
CA LEU A 247 15.53 -17.16 -25.46
C LEU A 247 14.77 -17.60 -26.73
N TRP A 248 15.15 -17.04 -27.87
CA TRP A 248 14.50 -17.28 -29.15
C TRP A 248 14.88 -18.63 -29.76
N ASP A 249 16.13 -19.05 -29.61
CA ASP A 249 16.66 -20.28 -30.21
C ASP A 249 16.48 -21.52 -29.31
N ALA A 250 15.89 -21.34 -28.12
CA ALA A 250 15.55 -22.44 -27.23
C ALA A 250 14.47 -23.35 -27.86
N LYS A 251 14.89 -24.56 -28.24
CA LYS A 251 14.06 -25.47 -29.06
C LYS A 251 12.91 -26.13 -28.30
N THR A 252 13.12 -26.52 -27.03
CA THR A 252 12.10 -27.19 -26.20
C THR A 252 12.42 -27.07 -24.70
N GLY A 253 11.40 -27.28 -23.86
CA GLY A 253 11.56 -27.57 -22.43
C GLY A 253 11.52 -26.38 -21.49
N CYS A 254 11.22 -25.17 -21.98
CA CYS A 254 11.13 -23.95 -21.18
C CYS A 254 12.28 -23.81 -20.16
N PRO A 255 13.54 -23.84 -20.61
CA PRO A 255 14.67 -23.84 -19.69
C PRO A 255 14.63 -22.57 -18.83
N ASN A 256 14.66 -22.75 -17.50
CA ASN A 256 14.62 -21.69 -16.48
C ASN A 256 13.25 -21.01 -16.29
N LYS A 257 12.15 -21.77 -16.44
CA LYS A 257 10.82 -21.28 -16.06
C LYS A 257 10.81 -20.82 -14.59
N VAL A 258 10.41 -19.58 -14.38
CA VAL A 258 10.21 -19.02 -13.05
C VAL A 258 8.76 -19.26 -12.63
N ALA A 259 8.54 -20.04 -11.57
CA ALA A 259 7.20 -20.20 -11.01
C ALA A 259 6.72 -18.88 -10.38
N PRO A 260 5.44 -18.50 -10.56
CA PRO A 260 4.92 -17.29 -9.96
C PRO A 260 4.86 -17.42 -8.42
N LYS A 261 5.18 -16.34 -7.71
CA LYS A 261 4.99 -16.26 -6.26
C LYS A 261 3.51 -16.01 -5.96
N LEU A 262 2.84 -17.03 -5.42
CA LEU A 262 1.44 -16.93 -5.03
C LEU A 262 1.31 -16.44 -3.60
N ILE A 263 0.39 -15.49 -3.39
CA ILE A 263 -0.01 -15.02 -2.08
C ILE A 263 -1.53 -15.15 -1.94
N ARG A 264 -1.97 -15.50 -0.72
CA ARG A 264 -3.40 -15.46 -0.40
C ARG A 264 -3.81 -14.00 -0.29
N HIS A 265 -4.63 -13.59 -1.23
CA HIS A 265 -5.30 -12.30 -1.16
C HIS A 265 -6.53 -12.44 -0.27
N LYS A 266 -6.83 -11.36 0.44
CA LYS A 266 -7.96 -11.26 1.33
C LYS A 266 -8.84 -10.10 0.89
N GLY A 267 -10.15 -10.32 0.93
CA GLY A 267 -11.13 -9.26 0.68
C GLY A 267 -11.09 -8.16 1.74
N ILE A 268 -11.91 -7.13 1.59
CA ILE A 268 -12.14 -6.09 2.60
C ILE A 268 -13.60 -6.17 3.02
N LEU A 269 -13.86 -6.26 4.32
CA LEU A 269 -15.23 -6.33 4.85
C LEU A 269 -15.94 -4.96 4.79
N PHE A 270 -15.23 -3.88 5.12
CA PHE A 270 -15.74 -2.51 5.13
C PHE A 270 -15.01 -1.67 4.06
N PRO A 271 -15.45 -1.74 2.78
CA PRO A 271 -14.71 -1.13 1.67
C PRO A 271 -14.65 0.40 1.73
N ASN A 272 -15.57 1.07 2.43
CA ASN A 272 -15.55 2.52 2.66
C ASN A 272 -14.96 2.88 4.04
N GLY A 273 -14.22 1.96 4.64
CA GLY A 273 -13.69 2.08 6.00
C GLY A 273 -14.75 1.90 7.08
N LEU A 274 -14.30 1.68 8.31
CA LEU A 274 -15.19 1.41 9.46
C LEU A 274 -16.12 2.58 9.83
N GLY A 275 -15.87 3.77 9.28
CA GLY A 275 -16.73 4.93 9.48
C GLY A 275 -18.16 4.72 8.98
N GLU A 276 -18.41 3.76 8.08
CA GLU A 276 -19.75 3.42 7.60
C GLU A 276 -20.64 2.79 8.70
N LEU A 277 -20.04 2.16 9.71
CA LEU A 277 -20.73 1.64 10.89
C LEU A 277 -21.34 2.78 11.75
N GLY A 278 -20.83 4.00 11.62
CA GLY A 278 -21.31 5.19 12.33
C GLY A 278 -22.71 5.65 11.93
N SER A 279 -23.30 5.11 10.85
CA SER A 279 -24.70 5.34 10.47
C SER A 279 -25.72 4.83 11.50
N ASP A 280 -25.31 3.89 12.34
CA ASP A 280 -26.10 3.36 13.46
C ASP A 280 -25.18 3.32 14.72
N PRO A 281 -25.00 4.47 15.38
CA PRO A 281 -23.96 4.65 16.38
C PRO A 281 -24.18 3.79 17.63
N VAL A 282 -23.08 3.47 18.30
CA VAL A 282 -23.13 2.73 19.57
C VAL A 282 -23.67 3.62 20.67
N SER A 283 -24.53 3.06 21.53
CA SER A 283 -25.00 3.76 22.72
C SER A 283 -23.85 4.02 23.70
N GLY A 284 -23.62 5.27 24.06
CA GLY A 284 -22.58 5.68 25.01
C GLY A 284 -23.10 6.14 26.36
N ALA A 285 -22.19 6.27 27.32
CA ALA A 285 -22.44 6.93 28.59
C ALA A 285 -22.51 8.45 28.42
N LYS A 286 -23.35 9.09 29.24
CA LYS A 286 -23.46 10.55 29.25
C LYS A 286 -22.44 11.13 30.23
N PRO A 287 -21.81 12.27 29.90
CA PRO A 287 -21.04 13.00 30.90
C PRO A 287 -22.00 13.48 32.00
N THR A 288 -21.63 13.27 33.26
CA THR A 288 -22.36 13.78 34.43
C THR A 288 -21.82 15.11 34.89
N GLU A 289 -20.54 15.37 34.63
CA GLU A 289 -19.85 16.61 34.98
C GLU A 289 -18.79 16.91 33.93
N VAL A 290 -18.73 18.17 33.50
CA VAL A 290 -17.70 18.71 32.60
C VAL A 290 -17.28 20.05 33.19
N THR A 291 -16.06 20.15 33.71
CA THR A 291 -15.53 21.37 34.32
C THR A 291 -14.24 21.78 33.64
N GLN A 292 -14.19 23.01 33.14
CA GLN A 292 -12.99 23.57 32.55
C GLN A 292 -12.03 24.01 33.66
N TRP A 293 -10.74 23.73 33.49
CA TRP A 293 -9.69 24.24 34.38
C TRP A 293 -9.43 25.70 34.07
N ASP A 294 -9.17 26.48 35.11
CA ASP A 294 -8.60 27.80 34.94
C ASP A 294 -7.16 27.69 34.43
N LYS A 295 -6.72 28.64 33.61
CA LYS A 295 -5.37 28.60 32.99
C LYS A 295 -4.23 28.53 34.01
N TYR A 296 -4.41 29.13 35.19
CA TYR A 296 -3.41 29.12 36.27
C TYR A 296 -3.28 27.77 36.97
N GLU A 297 -4.19 26.82 36.73
CA GLU A 297 -4.11 25.45 37.24
C GLU A 297 -3.13 24.58 36.44
N GLY A 298 -2.62 25.11 35.31
CA GLY A 298 -1.66 24.43 34.44
C GLY A 298 -2.31 23.46 33.46
N VAL A 299 -1.48 22.62 32.83
CA VAL A 299 -1.90 21.64 31.83
C VAL A 299 -1.23 20.29 32.07
N PRO A 300 -1.86 19.15 31.72
CA PRO A 300 -1.17 17.87 31.74
C PRO A 300 0.04 17.89 30.79
N ASP A 301 1.20 17.40 31.25
CA ASP A 301 2.47 17.50 30.54
C ASP A 301 2.43 16.86 29.15
N TYR A 302 1.71 15.75 28.99
CA TYR A 302 1.54 15.13 27.68
C TYR A 302 0.67 15.94 26.73
N CYS A 303 -0.38 16.60 27.24
CA CYS A 303 -1.15 17.54 26.44
C CYS A 303 -0.28 18.68 25.94
N TRP A 304 0.59 19.20 26.82
CA TRP A 304 1.55 20.23 26.46
C TRP A 304 2.59 19.74 25.45
N ALA A 305 3.18 18.56 25.68
CA ALA A 305 4.19 17.99 24.80
C ALA A 305 3.67 17.78 23.37
N LEU A 306 2.45 17.27 23.21
CA LEU A 306 1.83 17.11 21.90
C LEU A 306 1.45 18.46 21.28
N ALA A 307 0.92 19.40 22.06
CA ALA A 307 0.61 20.76 21.61
C ALA A 307 1.84 21.49 21.04
N GLN A 308 3.01 21.31 21.64
CA GLN A 308 4.26 21.96 21.24
C GLN A 308 4.96 21.29 20.04
N ARG A 309 4.44 20.17 19.51
CA ARG A 309 5.03 19.56 18.32
C ARG A 309 4.83 20.43 17.10
N LYS A 310 5.88 20.51 16.26
CA LYS A 310 5.84 21.25 15.00
C LYS A 310 5.11 20.45 13.93
N ARG A 311 4.24 21.15 13.21
CA ARG A 311 3.58 20.71 11.99
C ARG A 311 4.53 20.83 10.80
N SER A 312 4.12 20.29 9.67
CA SER A 312 4.82 20.44 8.39
C SER A 312 4.96 21.90 7.93
N ASP A 313 4.06 22.80 8.35
CA ASP A 313 4.12 24.24 8.07
C ASP A 313 5.00 25.03 9.06
N GLY A 314 5.64 24.34 10.02
CA GLY A 314 6.52 24.92 11.02
C GLY A 314 5.84 25.51 12.25
N ARG A 315 4.50 25.63 12.27
CA ARG A 315 3.74 26.04 13.47
C ARG A 315 3.64 24.90 14.46
N VAL A 316 3.41 25.21 15.75
CA VAL A 316 3.04 24.18 16.73
C VAL A 316 1.56 23.81 16.59
N TYR A 317 1.14 22.64 17.07
CA TYR A 317 -0.27 22.24 17.04
C TYR A 317 -1.17 23.12 17.89
N CYS A 318 -0.68 23.59 19.05
CA CYS A 318 -1.44 24.50 19.90
C CYS A 318 -0.51 25.34 20.79
N THR A 319 -0.85 26.61 21.00
CA THR A 319 -0.17 27.49 21.96
C THR A 319 -0.85 27.42 23.33
N ALA A 320 -0.13 27.81 24.39
CA ALA A 320 -0.62 27.71 25.78
C ALA A 320 -1.94 28.43 26.02
N ASP A 321 -2.06 29.65 25.49
CA ASP A 321 -3.27 30.49 25.60
C ASP A 321 -4.50 29.82 24.98
N ARG A 322 -4.29 28.91 24.02
CA ARG A 322 -5.33 28.24 23.24
C ARG A 322 -5.63 26.81 23.68
N LEU A 323 -4.80 26.25 24.57
CA LEU A 323 -4.96 24.88 25.07
C LEU A 323 -5.86 24.88 26.30
N ASP A 324 -7.08 24.38 26.15
CA ASP A 324 -8.05 24.24 27.23
C ASP A 324 -8.01 22.82 27.80
N VAL A 325 -8.22 22.70 29.11
CA VAL A 325 -8.28 21.41 29.82
C VAL A 325 -9.62 21.30 30.53
N PHE A 326 -10.24 20.12 30.44
CA PHE A 326 -11.52 19.81 31.03
C PHE A 326 -11.42 18.55 31.86
N ASN A 327 -11.95 18.58 33.08
CA ASN A 327 -12.29 17.38 33.84
C ASN A 327 -13.65 16.87 33.38
N VAL A 328 -13.70 15.59 33.01
CA VAL A 328 -14.93 14.95 32.54
C VAL A 328 -15.19 13.68 33.32
N THR A 329 -16.38 13.61 33.92
CA THR A 329 -16.87 12.44 34.65
C THR A 329 -18.03 11.82 33.88
N TYR A 330 -18.05 10.50 33.75
CA TYR A 330 -19.10 9.77 33.04
C TYR A 330 -19.98 8.96 33.98
N SER A 331 -21.25 8.81 33.61
CA SER A 331 -22.28 8.18 34.44
C SER A 331 -22.02 6.72 34.82
N ASP A 332 -21.22 6.02 34.04
CA ASP A 332 -20.84 4.61 34.20
C ASP A 332 -19.46 4.42 34.86
N CYS A 333 -18.79 5.51 35.26
CA CYS A 333 -17.45 5.51 35.84
C CYS A 333 -17.32 6.56 36.96
N ILE A 334 -18.33 6.66 37.82
CA ILE A 334 -18.40 7.68 38.88
C ILE A 334 -17.36 7.47 40.00
N ASP A 335 -16.77 6.28 40.07
CA ASP A 335 -15.74 5.90 41.04
C ASP A 335 -14.31 6.13 40.54
N GLN A 336 -14.15 6.66 39.33
CA GLN A 336 -12.86 7.00 38.73
C GLN A 336 -12.55 8.49 38.89
N ASP A 337 -11.25 8.82 38.88
CA ASP A 337 -10.82 10.20 38.70
C ASP A 337 -11.32 10.74 37.35
N PRO A 338 -11.77 12.01 37.27
CA PRO A 338 -12.18 12.62 36.02
C PRO A 338 -11.09 12.51 34.95
N TRP A 339 -11.50 12.26 33.70
CA TRP A 339 -10.59 12.33 32.57
C TRP A 339 -10.19 13.80 32.36
N ALA A 340 -8.89 14.08 32.39
CA ALA A 340 -8.37 15.36 31.91
C ALA A 340 -8.28 15.33 30.38
N ILE A 341 -9.26 15.94 29.73
CA ILE A 341 -9.40 16.06 28.28
C ILE A 341 -8.86 17.41 27.85
N CYS A 342 -7.97 17.43 26.87
CA CYS A 342 -7.34 18.65 26.38
C CYS A 342 -7.85 18.99 24.99
N ARG A 343 -8.06 20.28 24.72
CA ARG A 343 -8.57 20.76 23.44
C ARG A 343 -7.87 22.04 23.04
N CYS A 344 -7.30 22.08 21.84
CA CYS A 344 -6.96 23.36 21.25
C CYS A 344 -8.24 24.08 20.83
N ASN A 345 -8.36 25.38 21.12
CA ASN A 345 -9.63 26.07 20.96
C ASN A 345 -10.14 26.17 19.50
N ASP A 346 -9.27 25.99 18.50
CA ASP A 346 -9.59 25.87 17.07
C ASP A 346 -9.82 24.44 16.57
N ALA A 347 -9.69 23.43 17.42
CA ALA A 347 -10.00 22.06 17.03
C ALA A 347 -11.46 21.97 16.55
N GLN A 348 -11.67 21.28 15.42
CA GLN A 348 -12.99 21.12 14.81
C GLN A 348 -13.96 20.31 15.69
N GLN A 349 -13.44 19.43 16.56
CA GLN A 349 -14.25 18.82 17.61
C GLN A 349 -14.50 19.84 18.73
N SER A 350 -15.76 20.19 19.00
CA SER A 350 -16.11 20.92 20.23
C SER A 350 -15.94 20.04 21.46
N VAL A 351 -15.82 20.64 22.65
CA VAL A 351 -15.76 19.85 23.90
C VAL A 351 -16.97 18.93 24.03
N ASP A 352 -18.19 19.41 23.75
CA ASP A 352 -19.42 18.60 23.77
C ASP A 352 -19.32 17.39 22.83
N THR A 353 -18.80 17.59 21.62
CA THR A 353 -18.62 16.50 20.65
C THR A 353 -17.57 15.50 21.13
N MET A 354 -16.45 15.99 21.70
CA MET A 354 -15.40 15.13 22.24
C MET A 354 -15.93 14.26 23.38
N VAL A 355 -16.61 14.87 24.36
CA VAL A 355 -17.12 14.14 25.53
C VAL A 355 -18.23 13.18 25.14
N GLU A 356 -19.08 13.53 24.18
CA GLU A 356 -20.13 12.64 23.67
C GLU A 356 -19.53 11.42 22.96
N LYS A 357 -18.61 11.64 22.01
CA LYS A 357 -18.00 10.54 21.23
C LYS A 357 -17.11 9.66 22.09
N PHE A 358 -16.32 10.24 22.98
CA PHE A 358 -15.53 9.48 23.94
C PHE A 358 -16.43 8.75 24.95
N GLY A 359 -17.63 9.28 25.24
CA GLY A 359 -18.68 8.60 25.99
C GLY A 359 -19.21 7.33 25.31
N ARG A 360 -19.10 7.22 23.99
CA ARG A 360 -19.49 6.02 23.21
C ARG A 360 -18.42 4.93 23.22
N VAL A 361 -17.21 5.22 23.69
CA VAL A 361 -16.20 4.20 23.98
C VAL A 361 -16.62 3.45 25.27
N PRO A 362 -16.76 2.11 25.25
CA PRO A 362 -17.13 1.32 26.42
C PRO A 362 -16.25 1.61 27.63
N ALA A 363 -16.83 1.58 28.84
CA ALA A 363 -16.15 1.97 30.07
C ALA A 363 -14.84 1.22 30.35
N GLY A 364 -14.80 -0.10 30.08
CA GLY A 364 -13.58 -0.90 30.18
C GLY A 364 -12.48 -0.42 29.24
N LEU A 365 -12.79 -0.27 27.95
CA LEU A 365 -11.85 0.24 26.95
C LEU A 365 -11.41 1.68 27.26
N ARG A 366 -12.34 2.54 27.62
CA ARG A 366 -12.11 3.95 27.98
C ARG A 366 -11.21 4.10 29.22
N SER A 367 -11.22 3.11 30.13
CA SER A 367 -10.35 3.09 31.31
C SER A 367 -8.87 2.90 30.98
N ARG A 368 -8.55 2.38 29.79
CA ARG A 368 -7.15 2.32 29.31
C ARG A 368 -6.64 3.69 28.87
N VAL A 369 -7.54 4.55 28.39
CA VAL A 369 -7.16 5.87 27.87
C VAL A 369 -6.83 6.81 29.03
N ARG A 370 -5.61 7.32 29.02
CA ARG A 370 -5.09 8.26 30.02
C ARG A 370 -5.54 9.68 29.73
N HIS A 371 -5.28 10.16 28.51
CA HIS A 371 -5.70 11.48 28.03
C HIS A 371 -6.30 11.39 26.63
N LEU A 372 -7.27 12.25 26.36
CA LEU A 372 -7.80 12.53 25.03
C LEU A 372 -7.46 13.98 24.69
N ILE A 373 -6.92 14.20 23.49
CA ILE A 373 -6.49 15.52 23.02
C ILE A 373 -7.09 15.81 21.64
N ALA A 374 -7.56 17.03 21.39
CA ALA A 374 -8.01 17.45 20.06
C ALA A 374 -7.22 18.63 19.50
N PHE A 375 -6.85 18.54 18.23
CA PHE A 375 -6.16 19.58 17.47
C PHE A 375 -6.88 19.93 16.17
N GLU A 376 -6.60 21.11 15.64
CA GLU A 376 -7.05 21.49 14.30
C GLU A 376 -6.27 20.71 13.23
N ASP A 377 -6.99 20.15 12.26
CA ASP A 377 -6.41 19.73 10.99
C ASP A 377 -7.43 19.74 9.84
N LYS A 378 -6.94 19.90 8.62
CA LYS A 378 -7.75 19.79 7.39
C LYS A 378 -8.05 18.34 7.05
N THR A 379 -7.15 17.42 7.40
CA THR A 379 -7.30 15.99 7.15
C THR A 379 -7.71 15.31 8.46
N PRO A 380 -8.92 14.72 8.54
CA PRO A 380 -9.34 13.97 9.72
C PRO A 380 -8.39 12.82 10.02
N GLY A 381 -8.02 12.66 11.30
CA GLY A 381 -7.07 11.64 11.70
C GLY A 381 -7.04 11.36 13.19
N GLY A 382 -6.36 10.28 13.55
CA GLY A 382 -6.15 9.85 14.92
C GLY A 382 -4.66 9.58 15.18
N LEU A 383 -4.33 9.48 16.46
CA LEU A 383 -3.01 9.07 16.92
C LEU A 383 -3.12 8.45 18.31
N HIS A 384 -2.51 7.28 18.47
CA HIS A 384 -2.23 6.71 19.76
C HIS A 384 -0.74 6.81 20.10
N VAL A 385 -0.45 7.27 21.32
CA VAL A 385 0.91 7.51 21.83
C VAL A 385 1.26 6.43 22.86
N SER A 386 1.96 5.39 22.38
CA SER A 386 2.49 4.29 23.19
C SER A 386 3.82 4.68 23.84
N PRO A 387 4.12 4.26 25.09
CA PRO A 387 3.32 3.38 25.95
C PRO A 387 2.30 4.10 26.87
N TRP A 388 2.08 5.41 26.72
CA TRP A 388 1.35 6.21 27.70
C TRP A 388 -0.19 6.18 27.58
N ASN A 389 -0.74 5.42 26.64
CA ASN A 389 -2.18 5.26 26.40
C ASN A 389 -2.91 6.60 26.23
N ILE A 390 -2.28 7.54 25.52
CA ILE A 390 -2.86 8.82 25.16
C ILE A 390 -3.38 8.71 23.74
N ILE A 391 -4.55 9.27 23.51
CA ILE A 391 -5.12 9.37 22.17
C ILE A 391 -5.27 10.84 21.78
N ALA A 392 -4.99 11.15 20.52
CA ALA A 392 -5.23 12.45 19.93
C ALA A 392 -6.11 12.31 18.68
N VAL A 393 -6.96 13.31 18.46
CA VAL A 393 -7.80 13.43 17.28
C VAL A 393 -7.53 14.73 16.56
N PHE A 394 -7.51 14.66 15.23
CA PHE A 394 -7.19 15.78 14.34
C PHE A 394 -8.37 16.02 13.40
N GLY A 395 -8.83 17.25 13.26
CA GLY A 395 -9.91 17.56 12.33
C GLY A 395 -11.29 17.05 12.76
N ASN A 396 -12.18 16.86 11.76
CA ASN A 396 -13.52 16.33 12.02
C ASN A 396 -13.61 14.81 11.85
N VAL A 397 -13.37 14.06 12.92
CA VAL A 397 -13.32 12.59 12.89
C VAL A 397 -14.66 11.93 13.24
N LYS A 398 -14.87 10.69 12.78
CA LYS A 398 -16.02 9.83 13.14
C LYS A 398 -15.77 9.09 14.46
N ASP A 399 -16.82 8.51 15.04
CA ASP A 399 -16.73 7.71 16.27
C ASP A 399 -15.72 6.56 16.18
N SER A 400 -15.63 5.94 15.00
CA SER A 400 -14.70 4.84 14.73
C SER A 400 -13.25 5.20 15.03
N VAL A 401 -12.85 6.47 14.88
CA VAL A 401 -11.47 6.92 15.21
C VAL A 401 -11.24 6.88 16.72
N TYR A 402 -12.18 7.37 17.53
CA TYR A 402 -12.06 7.27 18.99
C TYR A 402 -11.94 5.82 19.46
N MET A 403 -12.74 4.93 18.85
CA MET A 403 -12.73 3.50 19.13
C MET A 403 -11.43 2.82 18.66
N HIS A 404 -10.92 3.20 17.49
CA HIS A 404 -9.67 2.73 16.93
C HIS A 404 -8.50 3.10 17.86
N GLU A 405 -8.34 4.39 18.18
CA GLU A 405 -7.24 4.84 19.05
C GLU A 405 -7.34 4.25 20.46
N SER A 406 -8.56 4.09 20.98
CA SER A 406 -8.75 3.44 22.29
C SER A 406 -8.39 1.96 22.24
N SER A 407 -8.59 1.29 21.10
CA SER A 407 -8.20 -0.12 20.91
C SER A 407 -6.69 -0.29 21.01
N HIS A 408 -5.90 0.63 20.45
CA HIS A 408 -4.45 0.62 20.62
C HIS A 408 -4.00 0.66 22.10
N CYS A 409 -4.76 1.32 22.98
CA CYS A 409 -4.47 1.34 24.43
C CYS A 409 -4.70 -0.02 25.13
N THR A 410 -5.52 -0.91 24.55
CA THR A 410 -5.81 -2.25 25.10
C THR A 410 -4.90 -3.33 24.55
N ASP A 411 -4.37 -3.11 23.34
CA ASP A 411 -3.54 -4.07 22.58
C ASP A 411 -2.43 -4.71 23.43
N ARG A 412 -1.59 -3.90 24.09
CA ARG A 412 -0.48 -4.38 24.95
C ARG A 412 0.43 -5.38 24.22
N ASP A 413 0.80 -5.06 22.98
CA ASP A 413 1.60 -5.89 22.08
C ASP A 413 0.95 -7.24 21.70
N PHE A 414 -0.35 -7.42 21.92
CA PHE A 414 -1.05 -8.64 21.53
C PHE A 414 -1.04 -8.86 20.02
N TYR A 415 -1.02 -7.80 19.21
CA TYR A 415 -0.83 -7.90 17.76
C TYR A 415 0.44 -8.65 17.34
N LYS A 416 1.48 -8.71 18.20
CA LYS A 416 2.71 -9.47 17.96
C LYS A 416 2.62 -10.93 18.42
N SER A 417 1.56 -11.29 19.15
CA SER A 417 1.43 -12.61 19.74
C SER A 417 1.19 -13.69 18.68
N GLU A 418 1.65 -14.91 18.94
CA GLU A 418 1.38 -16.06 18.06
C GLU A 418 -0.13 -16.31 17.90
N ALA A 419 -0.92 -16.04 18.93
CA ALA A 419 -2.38 -16.18 18.90
C ALA A 419 -3.01 -15.23 17.86
N PHE A 420 -2.63 -13.95 17.89
CA PHE A 420 -3.13 -12.96 16.94
C PHE A 420 -2.64 -13.24 15.52
N LEU A 421 -1.36 -13.55 15.33
CA LEU A 421 -0.80 -13.83 14.00
C LEU A 421 -1.42 -15.09 13.36
N LYS A 422 -1.69 -16.14 14.14
CA LYS A 422 -2.43 -17.31 13.65
C LYS A 422 -3.87 -16.98 13.28
N ALA A 423 -4.56 -16.20 14.11
CA ALA A 423 -5.91 -15.75 13.82
C ALA A 423 -5.95 -14.93 12.53
N LYS A 424 -5.03 -13.98 12.39
CA LYS A 424 -4.80 -13.24 11.15
C LYS A 424 -4.62 -14.20 9.98
N ASP A 425 -3.73 -15.18 10.03
CA ASP A 425 -3.47 -16.07 8.89
C ASP A 425 -4.67 -16.96 8.49
N LEU A 426 -5.60 -17.20 9.41
CA LEU A 426 -6.83 -17.96 9.18
C LEU A 426 -7.99 -17.12 8.64
N ASP A 427 -8.02 -15.82 8.90
CA ASP A 427 -9.03 -14.91 8.36
C ASP A 427 -8.88 -14.74 6.84
N THR A 428 -10.01 -14.71 6.13
CA THR A 428 -10.08 -14.64 4.67
C THR A 428 -10.35 -13.23 4.13
N CYS A 429 -10.59 -12.26 5.02
CA CYS A 429 -10.71 -10.84 4.69
C CYS A 429 -9.94 -9.97 5.70
N TRP A 430 -9.87 -8.67 5.42
CA TRP A 430 -9.41 -7.61 6.32
C TRP A 430 -10.62 -6.75 6.74
N PRO A 431 -10.61 -6.10 7.92
CA PRO A 431 -11.65 -5.15 8.27
C PRO A 431 -11.77 -4.02 7.24
N SER A 432 -10.67 -3.33 6.95
CA SER A 432 -10.62 -2.18 6.03
C SER A 432 -9.35 -2.25 5.16
N ASP A 433 -9.21 -1.37 4.17
CA ASP A 433 -7.94 -1.25 3.46
C ASP A 433 -6.82 -0.74 4.38
N TYR A 434 -7.16 0.19 5.29
CA TYR A 434 -6.23 0.78 6.25
C TYR A 434 -5.59 -0.27 7.17
N SER A 435 -6.37 -1.26 7.62
CA SER A 435 -5.90 -2.36 8.49
C SER A 435 -4.73 -3.18 7.93
N LYS A 436 -4.37 -3.01 6.65
CA LYS A 436 -3.24 -3.68 6.01
C LYS A 436 -1.90 -2.99 6.27
N SER A 437 -1.91 -1.75 6.76
CA SER A 437 -0.70 -0.94 6.95
C SER A 437 0.25 -1.58 7.96
N SER A 438 -0.28 -2.14 9.04
CA SER A 438 0.49 -2.90 10.02
C SER A 438 -0.41 -3.87 10.80
N ASP A 439 0.19 -4.87 11.46
CA ASP A 439 -0.54 -5.77 12.35
C ASP A 439 -1.14 -5.05 13.57
N ARG A 440 -0.54 -3.91 13.94
CA ARG A 440 -1.07 -3.02 14.99
C ARG A 440 -2.37 -2.36 14.54
N GLU A 441 -2.41 -1.85 13.31
CA GLU A 441 -3.63 -1.25 12.74
C GLU A 441 -4.71 -2.29 12.49
N LEU A 442 -4.32 -3.51 12.12
CA LEU A 442 -5.24 -4.62 12.07
C LEU A 442 -5.92 -4.87 13.41
N PHE A 443 -5.17 -4.86 14.51
CA PHE A 443 -5.73 -5.07 15.83
C PHE A 443 -6.76 -3.97 16.16
N ALA A 444 -6.40 -2.70 15.95
CA ALA A 444 -7.28 -1.57 16.24
C ALA A 444 -8.57 -1.59 15.40
N GLU A 445 -8.46 -1.82 14.08
CA GLU A 445 -9.61 -1.91 13.18
C GLU A 445 -10.50 -3.14 13.49
N THR A 446 -9.89 -4.27 13.89
CA THR A 446 -10.63 -5.45 14.37
C THR A 446 -11.36 -5.13 15.68
N GLY A 447 -10.76 -4.31 16.56
CA GLY A 447 -11.35 -3.85 17.81
C GLY A 447 -12.61 -3.03 17.59
N VAL A 448 -12.60 -2.10 16.63
CA VAL A 448 -13.78 -1.33 16.24
C VAL A 448 -14.88 -2.26 15.69
N ALA A 449 -14.55 -3.18 14.77
CA ALA A 449 -15.51 -4.14 14.23
C ALA A 449 -16.14 -4.99 15.36
N TYR A 450 -15.31 -5.48 16.29
CA TYR A 450 -15.74 -6.24 17.46
C TYR A 450 -16.65 -5.42 18.38
N LEU A 451 -16.30 -4.16 18.64
CA LEU A 451 -17.09 -3.24 19.45
C LEU A 451 -18.50 -3.10 18.87
N TYR A 452 -18.60 -2.80 17.58
CA TYR A 452 -19.89 -2.68 16.90
C TYR A 452 -20.69 -3.98 16.94
N ASP A 453 -20.05 -5.13 16.73
CA ASP A 453 -20.71 -6.44 16.81
C ASP A 453 -21.26 -6.75 18.21
N ASN A 454 -20.61 -6.22 19.25
CA ASN A 454 -20.95 -6.44 20.67
C ASN A 454 -21.66 -5.25 21.33
N SER A 455 -22.11 -4.27 20.54
CA SER A 455 -22.75 -3.02 21.01
C SER A 455 -24.27 -3.15 21.25
N GLY A 456 -24.81 -4.36 21.17
CA GLY A 456 -26.26 -4.65 21.26
C GLY A 456 -26.95 -4.83 19.91
N LYS A 457 -26.24 -4.60 18.79
CA LYS A 457 -26.69 -4.95 17.44
C LYS A 457 -25.49 -5.47 16.65
N ARG A 458 -25.56 -6.73 16.22
CA ARG A 458 -24.49 -7.45 15.52
C ARG A 458 -24.20 -6.87 14.15
N LEU A 459 -23.02 -7.13 13.61
CA LEU A 459 -22.63 -6.76 12.24
C LEU A 459 -23.58 -7.36 11.19
N LEU A 460 -24.01 -8.61 11.39
CA LEU A 460 -25.02 -9.26 10.52
C LEU A 460 -26.34 -8.48 10.48
N GLU A 461 -26.77 -7.96 11.62
CA GLU A 461 -28.00 -7.14 11.72
C GLU A 461 -27.81 -5.73 11.13
N ARG A 462 -26.55 -5.33 10.90
CA ARG A 462 -26.15 -4.10 10.21
C ARG A 462 -25.88 -4.32 8.72
N GLY A 463 -26.03 -5.55 8.21
CA GLY A 463 -25.86 -5.91 6.80
C GLY A 463 -24.46 -6.39 6.41
N TYR A 464 -23.58 -6.65 7.38
CA TYR A 464 -22.21 -7.12 7.14
C TYR A 464 -22.05 -8.55 7.66
N ASP A 465 -21.53 -9.46 6.84
CA ASP A 465 -21.17 -10.82 7.30
C ASP A 465 -19.71 -10.86 7.77
N PRO A 466 -19.45 -10.94 9.09
CA PRO A 466 -18.09 -10.96 9.62
C PRO A 466 -17.45 -12.36 9.59
N SER A 467 -18.08 -13.36 8.96
CA SER A 467 -17.56 -14.74 8.93
C SER A 467 -16.11 -14.85 8.44
N CYS A 468 -15.70 -13.95 7.53
CA CYS A 468 -14.33 -13.87 7.01
C CYS A 468 -13.29 -13.29 8.00
N LEU A 469 -13.73 -12.63 9.08
CA LEU A 469 -12.90 -12.12 10.20
C LEU A 469 -13.07 -12.92 11.49
N ALA A 470 -13.75 -14.07 11.45
CA ALA A 470 -14.19 -14.76 12.65
C ALA A 470 -13.04 -15.15 13.60
N ASN A 471 -11.84 -15.42 13.09
CA ASN A 471 -10.70 -15.81 13.92
C ASN A 471 -10.11 -14.59 14.62
N GLY A 472 -9.91 -13.48 13.91
CA GLY A 472 -9.42 -12.22 14.48
C GLY A 472 -10.38 -11.66 15.54
N LEU A 473 -11.69 -11.66 15.26
CA LEU A 473 -12.72 -11.26 16.22
C LEU A 473 -12.71 -12.15 17.47
N LYS A 474 -12.55 -13.47 17.29
CA LYS A 474 -12.44 -14.42 18.41
C LYS A 474 -11.18 -14.16 19.24
N ALA A 475 -10.02 -14.02 18.60
CA ALA A 475 -8.74 -13.80 19.29
C ALA A 475 -8.76 -12.48 20.10
N LEU A 476 -9.32 -11.41 19.54
CA LEU A 476 -9.52 -10.16 20.26
C LEU A 476 -10.49 -10.32 21.42
N GLY A 477 -11.60 -11.04 21.21
CA GLY A 477 -12.57 -11.36 22.25
C GLY A 477 -11.96 -12.12 23.44
N GLU A 478 -11.08 -13.09 23.15
CA GLU A 478 -10.36 -13.86 24.18
C GLU A 478 -9.31 -13.01 24.92
N HIS A 479 -8.64 -12.07 24.23
CA HIS A 479 -7.64 -11.17 24.83
C HIS A 479 -8.27 -10.10 25.72
N ALA A 480 -9.27 -9.39 25.21
CA ALA A 480 -9.80 -8.19 25.84
C ALA A 480 -11.29 -7.95 25.62
N GLY A 481 -12.07 -8.93 25.15
CA GLY A 481 -13.47 -8.75 24.78
C GLY A 481 -14.35 -8.17 25.89
N SER A 482 -14.04 -8.46 27.16
CA SER A 482 -14.76 -7.89 28.32
C SER A 482 -14.64 -6.36 28.42
N GLU A 483 -13.57 -5.76 27.89
CA GLU A 483 -13.37 -4.30 27.88
C GLU A 483 -14.22 -3.62 26.78
N PHE A 484 -14.49 -4.34 25.67
CA PHE A 484 -15.22 -3.86 24.49
C PHE A 484 -16.74 -4.01 24.59
N GLN A 485 -17.24 -4.84 25.51
CA GLN A 485 -18.67 -5.13 25.64
C GLN A 485 -19.48 -3.92 26.13
N LYS A 486 -20.71 -3.81 25.64
CA LYS A 486 -21.70 -2.86 26.19
C LYS A 486 -21.94 -3.15 27.68
N GLY A 487 -21.81 -2.12 28.51
CA GLY A 487 -21.98 -2.25 29.97
C GLY A 487 -20.74 -2.79 30.68
N SER A 488 -19.59 -2.87 30.01
CA SER A 488 -18.31 -3.09 30.68
C SER A 488 -18.11 -2.06 31.80
N GLN A 489 -17.42 -2.46 32.86
CA GLN A 489 -17.21 -1.62 34.03
C GLN A 489 -15.87 -0.91 33.94
N CYS A 490 -15.80 0.30 34.48
CA CYS A 490 -14.53 0.97 34.66
C CYS A 490 -13.64 0.18 35.64
N PHE A 491 -12.33 0.23 35.40
CA PHE A 491 -11.33 -0.24 36.35
C PHE A 491 -10.39 0.92 36.69
N LYS A 492 -9.61 0.75 37.76
CA LYS A 492 -8.67 1.78 38.20
C LYS A 492 -7.72 2.18 37.08
N ARG A 493 -7.89 3.41 36.61
CA ARG A 493 -7.12 3.99 35.51
C ARG A 493 -5.69 4.31 35.93
N GLU A 494 -4.81 4.47 34.95
CA GLU A 494 -3.56 5.20 35.18
C GLU A 494 -3.89 6.64 35.57
N PRO A 495 -3.16 7.22 36.53
CA PRO A 495 -3.41 8.59 36.98
C PRO A 495 -3.17 9.57 35.83
N ASN A 496 -3.90 10.69 35.82
CA ASN A 496 -3.59 11.81 34.92
C ASN A 496 -2.10 12.17 35.04
N SER A 497 -1.54 12.64 33.94
CA SER A 497 -0.13 13.01 33.87
C SER A 497 0.18 14.26 34.69
N LYS A 498 1.48 14.50 34.94
CA LYS A 498 1.89 15.59 35.83
C LYS A 498 1.47 16.93 35.24
N ILE A 499 1.14 17.89 36.09
CA ILE A 499 0.76 19.23 35.68
C ILE A 499 2.02 20.07 35.43
N VAL A 500 2.01 20.84 34.34
CA VAL A 500 3.05 21.83 33.99
C VAL A 500 2.42 23.20 33.78
N PHE A 501 3.19 24.26 34.02
CA PHE A 501 2.76 25.66 33.87
C PHE A 501 3.51 26.31 32.71
N PRO A 502 2.84 26.58 31.57
CA PRO A 502 3.50 27.14 30.38
C PRO A 502 4.09 28.55 30.55
N GLU A 503 3.66 29.30 31.57
CA GLU A 503 4.03 30.71 31.81
C GLU A 503 5.27 30.91 32.70
N ASP A 504 5.81 29.85 33.32
CA ASP A 504 7.07 29.97 34.04
C ASP A 504 8.20 30.17 33.03
N GLU A 505 8.71 31.39 32.87
CA GLU A 505 9.88 31.69 32.04
C GLU A 505 11.10 30.87 32.45
N GLU A 506 11.21 30.44 33.72
CA GLU A 506 12.22 29.49 34.18
C GLU A 506 11.93 28.04 33.74
N VAL A 507 10.66 27.66 33.51
CA VAL A 507 10.28 26.36 32.90
C VAL A 507 10.34 26.44 31.38
N ALA A 508 10.12 27.59 30.75
CA ALA A 508 10.33 27.84 29.33
C ALA A 508 11.83 27.93 29.00
N THR A 509 12.65 28.46 29.91
CA THR A 509 14.12 28.49 29.83
C THR A 509 14.73 27.16 30.30
N ALA A 510 14.09 26.41 31.21
CA ALA A 510 14.45 25.01 31.49
C ALA A 510 13.97 24.06 30.39
N ALA A 511 12.92 24.39 29.63
CA ALA A 511 12.52 23.72 28.39
C ALA A 511 13.43 24.12 27.21
N GLY A 512 13.98 25.34 27.22
CA GLY A 512 15.06 25.79 26.33
C GLY A 512 16.46 25.28 26.73
N ASN A 513 16.62 24.85 27.98
CA ASN A 513 17.77 24.10 28.51
C ASN A 513 17.44 22.63 28.78
N LEU A 514 16.45 22.08 28.06
CA LEU A 514 16.42 20.66 27.72
C LEU A 514 17.48 20.36 26.65
N ARG A 515 18.74 20.74 26.91
CA ARG A 515 19.84 19.83 26.60
C ARG A 515 19.76 18.73 27.65
N ALA A 516 18.95 17.72 27.36
CA ALA A 516 18.88 16.48 28.12
C ALA A 516 18.25 16.52 29.53
N ALA A 517 16.98 16.92 29.68
CA ALA A 517 16.11 15.81 30.06
C ALA A 517 15.98 15.06 28.75
N LYS A 518 16.48 13.83 28.74
CA LYS A 518 15.99 12.84 27.80
C LYS A 518 14.49 13.14 27.63
N ILE A 519 14.08 13.59 26.43
CA ILE A 519 12.96 12.92 25.78
C ILE A 519 13.28 11.47 26.12
N ASP A 520 12.53 10.88 27.06
CA ASP A 520 12.85 9.52 27.45
C ASP A 520 13.08 8.78 26.14
N ALA A 521 14.12 7.97 26.03
CA ALA A 521 14.38 7.29 24.75
C ALA A 521 13.12 6.50 24.29
N ASP A 522 12.15 6.34 25.19
CA ASP A 522 10.81 5.83 25.03
C ASP A 522 9.85 6.74 24.20
N LEU A 523 9.99 8.08 24.18
CA LEU A 523 9.20 9.06 23.37
C LEU A 523 9.68 9.20 21.93
N ASP A 524 10.71 8.46 21.51
CA ASP A 524 11.22 8.38 20.12
C ASP A 524 10.48 7.32 19.28
N GLY A 525 9.29 6.87 19.69
CA GLY A 525 8.44 6.04 18.85
C GLY A 525 8.15 6.73 17.50
N ASN A 526 8.06 5.96 16.41
CA ASN A 526 7.59 6.51 15.14
C ASN A 526 6.16 7.05 15.32
N PHE A 527 5.96 8.36 15.13
CA PHE A 527 4.64 8.98 15.16
C PHE A 527 4.18 9.22 13.72
N GLU A 528 3.28 8.38 13.24
CA GLU A 528 2.55 8.62 12.01
C GLU A 528 1.16 9.13 12.40
N ILE A 529 0.72 10.25 11.83
CA ILE A 529 -0.67 10.70 11.97
C ILE A 529 -1.47 9.86 11.00
N GLU A 530 -2.45 9.16 11.56
CA GLU A 530 -3.23 8.19 10.82
C GLU A 530 -4.42 8.91 10.18
N THR A 531 -4.44 8.97 8.86
CA THR A 531 -5.52 9.63 8.12
C THR A 531 -6.58 8.60 7.75
N PHE A 532 -7.80 8.78 8.23
CA PHE A 532 -8.92 7.89 7.93
C PHE A 532 -9.76 8.51 6.79
N ALA A 533 -9.81 7.81 5.64
CA ALA A 533 -10.64 8.19 4.49
C ALA A 533 -12.12 7.83 4.71
#